data_AF-A0A956D9Z0-F1
#
_entry.id   AF-A0A956D9Z0-F1
#
_cell.length_a   1.000
_cell.length_b   1.000
_cell.length_c   1.000
_cell.angle_alpha   90.00
_cell.angle_beta   90.00
_cell.angle_gamma   90.00
#
_symmetry.space_group_name_H-M   'P 1'
#
loop_
_entity.id
_entity.type
_entity.pdbx_description
1 polymer ?
#
loop_
_entity_poly.entity_id
_entity_poly.type
_entity_poly.pdbx_seq_one_letter_code
_entity_poly.pdbx_strand_id
1 'polypeptide(L)'
;MNDAKKKWRPNARQVAFGIAGVIGLALASSPLLGVHGVESALALGLTIPLLAAWQGARIGRGEGDVDRRIGRALGTGVLLLAIPTGILALNQLRIRNCAPFEGLAFVALGPGVGVLLASFVGMTLGSLVRRPRVSTTLALLVPIGSALWGLGQFWTSPAIFVYDPFAGWFPGTIYDEDVGLPIQLLTYRAISLLWLGAMVALFAITWT
;
A
#
# COMPACT_ATOMS: atom_id res chain seq x y z
N MET A 1 -32.07 -24.21 -27.60
CA MET A 1 -32.19 -23.02 -26.73
C MET A 1 -31.60 -23.36 -25.36
N ASN A 2 -30.27 -23.40 -25.27
CA ASN A 2 -29.54 -23.66 -24.03
C ASN A 2 -28.33 -22.72 -24.01
N ASP A 3 -28.60 -21.43 -23.84
CA ASP A 3 -27.57 -20.46 -23.46
C ASP A 3 -27.15 -20.79 -22.03
N ALA A 4 -26.09 -21.58 -21.94
CA ALA A 4 -25.42 -21.90 -20.71
C ALA A 4 -25.12 -20.58 -19.97
N LYS A 5 -25.69 -20.43 -18.77
CA LYS A 5 -25.42 -19.34 -17.83
C LYS A 5 -23.90 -19.26 -17.59
N LYS A 6 -23.20 -18.43 -18.37
CA LYS A 6 -21.77 -18.18 -18.22
C LYS A 6 -21.58 -17.44 -16.90
N LYS A 7 -21.35 -18.21 -15.83
CA LYS A 7 -21.16 -17.71 -14.47
C LYS A 7 -19.98 -16.74 -14.49
N TRP A 8 -20.25 -15.44 -14.37
CA TRP A 8 -19.23 -14.41 -14.30
C TRP A 8 -18.27 -14.72 -13.15
N ARG A 9 -16.98 -14.86 -13.45
CA ARG A 9 -15.93 -15.05 -12.45
C ARG A 9 -15.04 -13.81 -12.48
N PRO A 10 -15.01 -12.99 -11.43
CA PRO A 10 -14.19 -11.78 -11.43
C PRO A 10 -12.71 -12.17 -11.54
N ASN A 11 -11.97 -11.41 -12.35
CA ASN A 11 -10.53 -11.54 -12.40
C ASN A 11 -9.93 -11.00 -11.10
N ALA A 12 -8.78 -11.54 -10.67
CA ALA A 12 -8.17 -11.15 -9.40
C ALA A 12 -7.91 -9.63 -9.26
N ARG A 13 -7.65 -8.95 -10.39
CA ARG A 13 -7.55 -7.49 -10.41
C ARG A 13 -8.85 -6.79 -10.04
N GLN A 14 -10.00 -7.27 -10.53
CA GLN A 14 -11.31 -6.75 -10.16
C GLN A 14 -11.60 -7.02 -8.67
N VAL A 15 -11.19 -8.18 -8.17
CA VAL A 15 -11.30 -8.51 -6.74
C VAL A 15 -10.45 -7.55 -5.90
N ALA A 16 -9.19 -7.30 -6.28
CA ALA A 16 -8.30 -6.38 -5.56
C ALA A 16 -8.89 -4.96 -5.47
N PHE A 17 -9.38 -4.43 -6.60
CA PHE A 17 -10.02 -3.12 -6.63
C PHE A 17 -11.34 -3.09 -5.85
N GLY A 18 -12.12 -4.17 -5.91
CA GLY A 18 -13.33 -4.33 -5.09
C GLY A 18 -13.01 -4.28 -3.59
N ILE A 19 -11.97 -4.99 -3.14
CA ILE A 19 -11.52 -4.96 -1.74
C ILE A 19 -11.02 -3.56 -1.36
N ALA A 20 -10.23 -2.90 -2.21
CA ALA A 20 -9.77 -1.53 -1.97
C ALA A 20 -10.95 -0.55 -1.83
N GLY A 21 -11.98 -0.68 -2.66
CA GLY A 21 -13.23 0.08 -2.55
C GLY A 21 -13.98 -0.20 -1.25
N VAL A 22 -14.11 -1.46 -0.86
CA VAL A 22 -14.75 -1.86 0.41
C VAL A 22 -13.99 -1.30 1.61
N ILE A 23 -12.65 -1.32 1.59
CA ILE A 23 -11.81 -0.69 2.62
C ILE A 23 -12.11 0.82 2.69
N GLY A 24 -12.11 1.52 1.56
CA GLY A 24 -12.42 2.95 1.51
C GLY A 24 -13.80 3.28 2.09
N LEU A 25 -14.82 2.49 1.74
CA LEU A 25 -16.19 2.65 2.27
C LEU A 25 -16.26 2.35 3.78
N ALA A 26 -15.55 1.32 4.24
CA ALA A 26 -15.48 0.98 5.66
C ALA A 26 -14.82 2.10 6.48
N LEU A 27 -13.70 2.65 6.00
CA LEU A 27 -13.04 3.80 6.64
C LEU A 27 -13.95 5.04 6.63
N ALA A 28 -14.61 5.33 5.51
CA ALA A 28 -15.56 6.44 5.37
C ALA A 28 -16.74 6.39 6.37
N SER A 29 -17.10 5.19 6.85
CA SER A 29 -18.18 5.00 7.83
C SER A 29 -17.78 5.39 9.26
N SER A 30 -16.48 5.45 9.55
CA SER A 30 -15.95 5.83 10.87
C SER A 30 -15.71 7.33 10.94
N PRO A 31 -16.17 8.05 11.98
CA PRO A 31 -15.86 9.46 12.16
C PRO A 31 -14.35 9.74 12.25
N LEU A 32 -13.59 8.80 12.82
CA LEU A 32 -12.14 8.92 13.00
C LEU A 32 -11.37 8.68 11.70
N LEU A 33 -11.74 7.63 10.95
CA LEU A 33 -11.00 7.20 9.76
C LEU A 33 -11.57 7.76 8.44
N GLY A 34 -12.73 8.42 8.52
CA GLY A 34 -13.49 8.88 7.37
C GLY A 34 -12.99 10.17 6.74
N VAL A 35 -11.94 10.78 7.30
CA VAL A 35 -11.26 11.96 6.76
C VAL A 35 -9.80 11.64 6.45
N HIS A 36 -9.17 12.47 5.61
CA HIS A 36 -7.73 12.35 5.35
C HIS A 36 -6.98 12.84 6.59
N GLY A 37 -6.27 11.93 7.24
CA GLY A 37 -5.52 12.17 8.47
C GLY A 37 -4.47 11.07 8.66
N VAL A 38 -3.73 11.13 9.76
CA VAL A 38 -2.66 10.17 10.04
C VAL A 38 -3.21 8.75 10.28
N GLU A 39 -4.37 8.63 10.91
CA GLU A 39 -5.02 7.37 11.26
C GLU A 39 -5.57 6.67 10.02
N SER A 40 -6.22 7.41 9.12
CA SER A 40 -6.69 6.84 7.85
C SER A 40 -5.52 6.51 6.93
N ALA A 41 -4.45 7.32 6.91
CA ALA A 41 -3.23 6.99 6.19
C ALA A 41 -2.57 5.69 6.72
N LEU A 42 -2.49 5.51 8.03
CA LEU A 42 -1.98 4.28 8.64
C LEU A 42 -2.88 3.07 8.33
N ALA A 43 -4.20 3.22 8.43
CA ALA A 43 -5.14 2.15 8.10
C ALA A 43 -5.00 1.71 6.63
N LEU A 44 -4.81 2.67 5.71
CA LEU A 44 -4.52 2.40 4.32
C LEU A 44 -3.14 1.77 4.12
N GLY A 45 -2.14 2.20 4.89
CA GLY A 45 -0.79 1.63 4.86
C GLY A 45 -0.73 0.20 5.36
N LEU A 46 -1.57 -0.19 6.33
CA LEU A 46 -1.63 -1.58 6.79
C LEU A 46 -2.35 -2.50 5.80
N THR A 47 -3.24 -1.95 4.96
CA THR A 47 -4.14 -2.75 4.13
C THR A 47 -3.80 -2.75 2.64
N ILE A 48 -3.57 -1.59 2.03
CA ILE A 48 -3.38 -1.45 0.58
C ILE A 48 -2.05 -2.05 0.08
N PRO A 49 -0.91 -1.90 0.79
CA PRO A 49 0.33 -2.59 0.43
C PRO A 49 0.17 -4.11 0.32
N LEU A 50 -0.73 -4.75 1.08
CA LEU A 50 -0.99 -6.19 0.94
C LEU A 50 -1.61 -6.52 -0.42
N LEU A 51 -2.59 -5.72 -0.85
CA LEU A 51 -3.21 -5.86 -2.17
C LEU A 51 -2.22 -5.56 -3.31
N ALA A 52 -1.37 -4.56 -3.10
CA ALA A 52 -0.32 -4.17 -4.03
C ALA A 52 0.71 -5.29 -4.21
N ALA A 53 1.20 -5.89 -3.12
CA ALA A 53 2.12 -7.03 -3.16
C ALA A 53 1.50 -8.27 -3.83
N TRP A 54 0.22 -8.57 -3.51
CA TRP A 54 -0.51 -9.66 -4.14
C TRP A 54 -0.61 -9.51 -5.66
N GLN A 55 -0.96 -8.31 -6.11
CA GLN A 55 -1.08 -8.00 -7.53
C GLN A 55 0.28 -7.93 -8.22
N GLY A 56 1.28 -7.38 -7.54
CA GLY A 56 2.69 -7.40 -7.95
C GLY A 56 3.14 -8.82 -8.25
N ALA A 57 2.97 -9.78 -7.33
CA ALA A 57 3.38 -11.18 -7.53
C ALA A 57 2.70 -11.87 -8.71
N ARG A 58 1.48 -11.45 -9.08
CA ARG A 58 0.79 -11.94 -10.29
C ARG A 58 1.36 -11.33 -11.55
N ILE A 59 1.64 -10.02 -11.55
CA ILE A 59 2.27 -9.31 -12.67
C ILE A 59 3.69 -9.81 -12.89
N GLY A 60 4.41 -10.13 -11.80
CA GLY A 60 5.76 -10.68 -11.80
C GLY A 60 5.89 -12.05 -12.47
N ARG A 61 4.79 -12.81 -12.57
CA ARG A 61 4.76 -14.10 -13.27
C ARG A 61 4.33 -14.00 -14.72
N GLY A 62 3.89 -12.81 -15.14
CA GLY A 62 3.50 -12.57 -16.52
C GLY A 62 4.72 -12.52 -17.43
N GLU A 63 4.55 -12.96 -18.66
CA GLU A 63 5.52 -12.73 -19.72
C GLU A 63 5.44 -11.28 -20.22
N GLY A 64 6.51 -10.81 -20.82
CA GLY A 64 6.61 -9.50 -21.43
C GLY A 64 7.83 -8.71 -20.95
N ASP A 65 8.02 -7.57 -21.62
CA ASP A 65 9.10 -6.63 -21.38
C ASP A 65 9.17 -6.15 -19.91
N VAL A 66 10.39 -6.02 -19.41
CA VAL A 66 10.70 -5.71 -18.01
C VAL A 66 10.14 -4.35 -17.61
N ASP A 67 10.36 -3.33 -18.44
CA ASP A 67 9.90 -1.96 -18.18
C ASP A 67 8.38 -1.89 -18.09
N ARG A 68 7.71 -2.58 -19.03
CA ARG A 68 6.24 -2.67 -19.02
C ARG A 68 5.71 -3.38 -17.77
N ARG A 69 6.43 -4.39 -17.26
CA ARG A 69 6.04 -5.12 -16.05
C ARG A 69 6.21 -4.25 -14.80
N ILE A 70 7.32 -3.52 -14.69
CA ILE A 70 7.57 -2.55 -13.62
C ILE A 70 6.48 -1.48 -13.63
N GLY A 71 6.26 -0.81 -14.77
CA GLY A 71 5.25 0.23 -14.91
C GLY A 71 3.84 -0.27 -14.59
N ARG A 72 3.50 -1.50 -15.00
CA ARG A 72 2.21 -2.12 -14.69
C ARG A 72 2.06 -2.45 -13.20
N ALA A 73 3.10 -2.94 -12.54
CA ALA A 73 3.08 -3.24 -11.12
C ALA A 73 2.89 -1.96 -10.29
N LEU A 74 3.76 -0.96 -10.51
CA LEU A 74 3.70 0.33 -9.81
C LEU A 74 2.38 1.05 -10.08
N GLY A 75 1.97 1.14 -11.36
CA GLY A 75 0.71 1.78 -11.75
C GLY A 75 -0.52 1.07 -11.16
N THR A 76 -0.51 -0.27 -11.06
CA THR A 76 -1.60 -1.00 -10.41
C THR A 76 -1.65 -0.71 -8.91
N GLY A 77 -0.49 -0.62 -8.25
CA GLY A 77 -0.39 -0.19 -6.85
C GLY A 77 -0.99 1.20 -6.65
N VAL A 78 -0.53 2.19 -7.41
CA VAL A 78 -1.04 3.58 -7.33
C VAL A 78 -2.56 3.63 -7.51
N LEU A 79 -3.10 2.89 -8.49
CA LEU A 79 -4.55 2.81 -8.70
C LEU A 79 -5.29 2.15 -7.53
N LEU A 80 -4.69 1.13 -6.87
CA LEU A 80 -5.30 0.49 -5.70
C LEU A 80 -5.39 1.45 -4.51
N LEU A 81 -4.42 2.35 -4.35
CA LEU A 81 -4.47 3.40 -3.32
C LEU A 81 -5.41 4.55 -3.71
N ALA A 82 -5.44 4.91 -4.99
CA ALA A 82 -6.26 6.02 -5.47
C ALA A 82 -7.76 5.81 -5.21
N ILE A 83 -8.25 4.57 -5.25
CA ILE A 83 -9.67 4.25 -4.98
C ILE A 83 -10.10 4.64 -3.56
N PRO A 84 -9.54 4.07 -2.47
CA PRO A 84 -9.94 4.43 -1.11
C PRO A 84 -9.63 5.90 -0.79
N THR A 85 -8.52 6.45 -1.26
CA THR A 85 -8.20 7.89 -1.11
C THR A 85 -9.28 8.76 -1.78
N GLY A 86 -9.72 8.40 -2.99
CA GLY A 86 -10.80 9.09 -3.67
C GLY A 86 -12.14 8.98 -2.94
N ILE A 87 -12.46 7.80 -2.38
CA ILE A 87 -13.67 7.61 -1.55
C ILE A 87 -13.63 8.51 -0.30
N LEU A 88 -12.49 8.57 0.39
CA LEU A 88 -12.32 9.46 1.55
C LEU A 88 -12.40 10.94 1.14
N ALA A 89 -11.88 11.30 -0.03
CA ALA A 89 -12.00 12.67 -0.56
C ALA A 89 -13.47 13.05 -0.79
N LEU A 90 -14.25 12.15 -1.39
CA LEU A 90 -15.68 12.34 -1.57
C LEU A 90 -16.45 12.40 -0.24
N ASN A 91 -16.04 11.61 0.75
CA ASN A 91 -16.63 11.65 2.09
C ASN A 91 -16.43 13.02 2.78
N GLN A 92 -15.41 13.79 2.39
CA GLN A 92 -15.19 15.14 2.93
C GLN A 92 -16.26 16.15 2.50
N LEU A 93 -17.03 15.86 1.44
CA LEU A 93 -18.22 16.64 1.08
C LEU A 93 -19.33 16.51 2.15
N ARG A 94 -19.32 15.41 2.91
CA ARG A 94 -20.24 15.14 4.02
C ARG A 94 -19.65 15.55 5.36
N ILE A 95 -18.38 15.26 5.62
CA ILE A 95 -17.69 15.51 6.89
C ILE A 95 -16.56 16.51 6.64
N ARG A 96 -16.62 17.69 7.26
CA ARG A 96 -15.60 18.71 7.07
C ARG A 96 -14.23 18.23 7.58
N ASN A 97 -13.21 18.34 6.73
CA ASN A 97 -11.82 18.17 7.11
C ASN A 97 -11.16 19.55 7.23
N CYS A 98 -10.57 19.84 8.38
CA CYS A 98 -9.90 21.11 8.65
C CYS A 98 -8.51 21.21 8.00
N ALA A 99 -7.84 20.08 7.74
CA ALA A 99 -6.48 20.02 7.19
C ALA A 99 -6.33 18.95 6.08
N PRO A 100 -7.07 19.07 4.96
CA PRO A 100 -7.09 18.02 3.93
C PRO A 100 -5.75 17.82 3.23
N PHE A 101 -4.95 18.88 3.04
CA PHE A 101 -3.65 18.79 2.39
C PHE A 101 -2.62 18.06 3.24
N GLU A 102 -2.64 18.26 4.55
CA GLU A 102 -1.76 17.56 5.49
C GLU A 102 -2.12 16.08 5.57
N GLY A 103 -3.42 15.76 5.65
CA GLY A 103 -3.90 14.38 5.55
C GLY A 103 -3.49 13.69 4.24
N LEU A 104 -3.55 14.40 3.11
CA LEU A 104 -3.07 13.87 1.83
C LEU A 104 -1.56 13.67 1.80
N ALA A 105 -0.78 14.53 2.46
CA ALA A 105 0.65 14.34 2.62
C ALA A 105 0.97 13.09 3.44
N PHE A 106 0.21 12.81 4.51
CA PHE A 106 0.33 11.53 5.23
C PHE A 106 -0.01 10.33 4.36
N VAL A 107 -1.03 10.42 3.51
CA VAL A 107 -1.34 9.34 2.54
C VAL A 107 -0.22 9.18 1.51
N ALA A 108 0.31 10.27 0.96
CA ALA A 108 1.37 10.22 -0.05
C ALA A 108 2.68 9.66 0.52
N LEU A 109 3.09 10.16 1.70
CA LEU A 109 4.31 9.74 2.35
C LEU A 109 4.17 8.37 3.02
N GLY A 110 3.03 8.04 3.61
CA GLY A 110 2.79 6.75 4.25
C GLY A 110 2.49 5.64 3.23
N PRO A 111 1.19 5.32 3.00
CA PRO A 111 0.80 4.27 2.07
C PRO A 111 1.26 4.51 0.64
N GLY A 112 1.43 5.76 0.17
CA GLY A 112 1.86 6.06 -1.19
C GLY A 112 3.21 5.41 -1.53
N VAL A 113 4.23 5.69 -0.73
CA VAL A 113 5.55 5.06 -0.89
C VAL A 113 5.48 3.56 -0.59
N GLY A 114 4.74 3.16 0.45
CA GLY A 114 4.63 1.76 0.85
C GLY A 114 3.99 0.87 -0.21
N VAL A 115 3.01 1.38 -0.96
CA VAL A 115 2.37 0.67 -2.07
C VAL A 115 3.31 0.50 -3.26
N LEU A 116 4.16 1.47 -3.55
CA LEU A 116 5.18 1.34 -4.60
C LEU A 116 6.19 0.24 -4.23
N LEU A 117 6.70 0.27 -3.01
CA LEU A 117 7.59 -0.76 -2.47
C LEU A 117 6.95 -2.15 -2.51
N ALA A 118 5.73 -2.28 -1.99
CA ALA A 118 5.01 -3.55 -1.96
C ALA A 118 4.73 -4.09 -3.37
N SER A 119 4.31 -3.23 -4.31
CA SER A 119 4.08 -3.62 -5.71
C SER A 119 5.34 -4.18 -6.34
N PHE A 120 6.47 -3.51 -6.12
CA PHE A 120 7.75 -3.91 -6.67
C PHE A 120 8.25 -5.21 -6.04
N VAL A 121 8.29 -5.30 -4.70
CA VAL A 121 8.66 -6.53 -3.96
C VAL A 121 7.81 -7.72 -4.40
N GLY A 122 6.48 -7.52 -4.50
CA GLY A 122 5.57 -8.53 -5.00
C GLY A 122 5.96 -8.97 -6.41
N MET A 123 6.17 -8.03 -7.32
CA MET A 123 6.58 -8.32 -8.71
C MET A 123 7.90 -9.08 -8.78
N THR A 124 8.91 -8.67 -8.02
CA THR A 124 10.21 -9.34 -7.94
C THR A 124 10.03 -10.78 -7.46
N LEU A 125 9.33 -11.01 -6.34
CA LEU A 125 9.03 -12.36 -5.84
C LEU A 125 8.16 -13.19 -6.82
N GLY A 126 7.29 -12.52 -7.59
CA GLY A 126 6.57 -13.09 -8.74
C GLY A 126 7.51 -13.66 -9.79
N SER A 127 8.57 -12.94 -10.09
CA SER A 127 9.54 -13.28 -11.14
C SER A 127 10.53 -14.36 -10.71
N LEU A 128 10.94 -14.33 -9.44
CA LEU A 128 11.95 -15.24 -8.88
C LEU A 128 11.38 -16.61 -8.51
N VAL A 129 10.15 -16.67 -7.98
CA VAL A 129 9.60 -17.89 -7.39
C VAL A 129 8.66 -18.59 -8.37
N ARG A 130 9.08 -19.77 -8.86
CA ARG A 130 8.33 -20.57 -9.85
C ARG A 130 6.92 -20.98 -9.39
N ARG A 131 6.73 -21.26 -8.09
CA ARG A 131 5.44 -21.73 -7.57
C ARG A 131 4.52 -20.54 -7.27
N PRO A 132 3.35 -20.42 -7.93
CA PRO A 132 2.51 -19.22 -7.84
C PRO A 132 1.96 -18.95 -6.45
N ARG A 133 1.61 -20.01 -5.71
CA ARG A 133 1.12 -19.89 -4.33
C ARG A 133 2.22 -19.41 -3.39
N VAL A 134 3.41 -20.00 -3.48
CA VAL A 134 4.57 -19.64 -2.64
C VAL A 134 4.99 -18.21 -2.89
N SER A 135 5.11 -17.81 -4.16
CA SER A 135 5.42 -16.43 -4.56
C SER A 135 4.44 -15.43 -3.95
N THR A 136 3.14 -15.71 -4.05
CA THR A 136 2.08 -14.87 -3.50
C THR A 136 2.16 -14.80 -1.96
N THR A 137 2.35 -15.93 -1.30
CA THR A 137 2.47 -16.00 0.15
C THR A 137 3.68 -15.20 0.64
N LEU A 138 4.85 -15.37 0.01
CA LEU A 138 6.04 -14.60 0.35
C LEU A 138 5.82 -13.10 0.13
N ALA A 139 5.20 -12.71 -0.98
CA ALA A 139 4.89 -11.31 -1.26
C ALA A 139 4.00 -10.67 -0.20
N LEU A 140 3.02 -11.41 0.34
CA LEU A 140 2.17 -10.95 1.44
C LEU A 140 2.91 -10.92 2.79
N LEU A 141 3.77 -11.91 3.04
CA LEU A 141 4.52 -12.01 4.30
C LEU A 141 5.52 -10.87 4.47
N VAL A 142 6.04 -10.26 3.41
CA VAL A 142 6.99 -9.14 3.55
C VAL A 142 6.36 -7.92 4.24
N PRO A 143 5.27 -7.29 3.74
CA PRO A 143 4.64 -6.16 4.41
C PRO A 143 4.03 -6.55 5.77
N ILE A 144 3.48 -7.76 5.91
CA ILE A 144 2.98 -8.25 7.21
C ILE A 144 4.13 -8.38 8.22
N GLY A 145 5.23 -9.01 7.82
CA GLY A 145 6.41 -9.19 8.65
C GLY A 145 7.03 -7.86 9.05
N SER A 146 7.04 -6.87 8.14
CA SER A 146 7.47 -5.51 8.43
C SER A 146 6.60 -4.86 9.51
N ALA A 147 5.27 -4.90 9.36
CA ALA A 147 4.35 -4.34 10.36
C ALA A 147 4.48 -5.04 11.73
N LEU A 148 4.62 -6.37 11.73
CA LEU A 148 4.86 -7.14 12.96
C LEU A 148 6.21 -6.82 13.60
N TRP A 149 7.24 -6.58 12.78
CA TRP A 149 8.54 -6.11 13.27
C TRP A 149 8.43 -4.74 13.92
N GLY A 150 7.72 -3.80 13.26
CA GLY A 150 7.42 -2.48 13.83
C GLY A 150 6.67 -2.57 15.16
N LEU A 151 5.68 -3.46 15.25
CA LEU A 151 4.95 -3.72 16.50
C LEU A 151 5.84 -4.34 17.59
N GLY A 152 6.72 -5.27 17.20
CA GLY A 152 7.72 -5.85 18.11
C GLY A 152 8.65 -4.78 18.67
N GLN A 153 9.16 -3.89 17.82
CA GLN A 153 9.99 -2.76 18.24
C GLN A 153 9.26 -1.80 19.17
N PHE A 154 7.99 -1.49 18.86
CA PHE A 154 7.15 -0.70 19.74
C PHE A 154 6.95 -1.36 21.12
N TRP A 155 6.83 -2.69 21.16
CA TRP A 155 6.67 -3.43 22.41
C TRP A 155 7.96 -3.52 23.24
N THR A 156 9.12 -3.66 22.59
CA THR A 156 10.40 -3.91 23.27
C THR A 156 11.25 -2.68 23.50
N SER A 157 10.89 -1.54 22.92
CA SER A 157 11.66 -0.30 23.02
C SER A 157 10.84 0.81 23.69
N PRO A 158 11.50 1.84 24.26
CA PRO A 158 10.78 3.00 24.79
C PRO A 158 10.21 3.92 23.70
N ALA A 159 10.34 3.56 22.41
CA ALA A 159 9.87 4.38 21.30
C ALA A 159 8.33 4.41 21.26
N ILE A 160 7.77 5.62 21.28
CA ILE A 160 6.32 5.83 21.19
C ILE A 160 5.81 5.88 19.74
N PHE A 161 6.69 5.88 18.74
CA PHE A 161 6.36 6.00 17.32
C PHE A 161 7.01 4.88 16.51
N VAL A 162 6.46 4.58 15.33
CA VAL A 162 7.01 3.57 14.41
C VAL A 162 7.03 4.10 12.98
N TYR A 163 8.16 3.97 12.29
CA TYR A 163 8.28 4.18 10.85
C TYR A 163 8.39 2.83 10.16
N ASP A 164 7.36 2.45 9.39
CA ASP A 164 7.32 1.19 8.65
C ASP A 164 7.48 1.43 7.14
N PRO A 165 8.33 0.65 6.42
CA PRO A 165 8.54 0.83 4.99
C PRO A 165 7.25 0.78 4.17
N PHE A 166 6.28 -0.05 4.57
CA PHE A 166 5.03 -0.28 3.84
C PHE A 166 3.84 0.45 4.47
N ALA A 167 3.68 0.36 5.78
CA ALA A 167 2.51 0.84 6.50
C ALA A 167 2.51 2.34 6.78
N GLY A 168 3.65 3.02 6.66
CA GLY A 168 3.68 4.45 6.87
C GLY A 168 4.35 4.85 8.18
N TRP A 169 3.65 5.68 8.93
CA TRP A 169 4.08 6.18 10.22
C TRP A 169 2.95 6.01 11.21
N PHE A 170 3.28 5.43 12.37
CA PHE A 170 2.43 5.42 13.54
C PHE A 170 2.91 6.53 14.48
N PRO A 171 2.10 7.57 14.73
CA PRO A 171 2.52 8.74 15.51
C PRO A 171 2.68 8.46 17.00
N GLY A 172 1.99 7.44 17.53
CA GLY A 172 2.05 7.09 18.94
C GLY A 172 0.79 7.41 19.71
N THR A 173 0.95 7.98 20.91
CA THR A 173 -0.16 8.21 21.84
C THR A 173 -1.18 9.21 21.30
N ILE A 174 -2.45 8.82 21.36
CA ILE A 174 -3.63 9.52 20.79
C ILE A 174 -3.92 10.88 21.46
N TYR A 175 -3.15 11.27 22.49
CA TYR A 175 -3.38 12.49 23.28
C TYR A 175 -2.51 13.69 22.86
N ASP A 176 -1.68 13.54 21.83
CA ASP A 176 -0.92 14.67 21.30
C ASP A 176 -1.75 15.38 20.24
N GLU A 177 -2.07 16.66 20.48
CA GLU A 177 -3.07 17.40 19.71
C GLU A 177 -2.48 18.04 18.44
N ASP A 178 -1.14 18.10 18.34
CA ASP A 178 -0.41 18.67 17.21
C ASP A 178 0.42 17.59 16.48
N VAL A 179 -0.26 16.65 15.81
CA VAL A 179 0.40 15.66 14.95
C VAL A 179 0.69 16.27 13.57
N GLY A 180 1.69 17.16 13.53
CA GLY A 180 2.21 17.73 12.28
C GLY A 180 3.06 16.72 11.49
N LEU A 181 3.33 17.03 10.21
CA LEU A 181 4.27 16.25 9.38
C LEU A 181 5.72 16.34 9.90
N PRO A 182 6.28 15.26 10.48
CA PRO A 182 7.62 15.32 11.05
C PRO A 182 8.67 15.24 9.94
N ILE A 183 9.74 16.05 10.03
CA ILE A 183 10.87 16.03 9.08
C ILE A 183 11.51 14.64 8.96
N GLN A 184 11.45 13.86 10.04
CA GLN A 184 11.91 12.48 10.13
C GLN A 184 11.13 11.56 9.17
N LEU A 185 9.83 11.79 8.96
CA LEU A 185 9.06 11.05 7.96
C LEU A 185 9.54 11.39 6.55
N LEU A 186 9.82 12.66 6.26
CA LEU A 186 10.32 13.08 4.95
C LEU A 186 11.67 12.44 4.63
N THR A 187 12.63 12.49 5.56
CA THR A 187 13.96 11.88 5.35
C THR A 187 13.87 10.36 5.23
N TYR A 188 13.05 9.71 6.07
CA TYR A 188 12.76 8.29 5.99
C TYR A 188 12.21 7.89 4.61
N ARG A 189 11.29 8.68 4.05
CA ARG A 189 10.69 8.41 2.74
C ARG A 189 11.61 8.73 1.57
N ALA A 190 12.44 9.77 1.68
CA ALA A 190 13.48 10.02 0.70
C ALA A 190 14.42 8.81 0.58
N ILE A 191 14.89 8.27 1.72
CA ILE A 191 15.73 7.07 1.75
C ILE A 191 14.97 5.85 1.19
N SER A 192 13.70 5.67 1.55
CA SER A 192 12.86 4.57 1.05
C SER A 192 12.70 4.60 -0.49
N LEU A 193 12.53 5.79 -1.06
CA LEU A 193 12.44 5.98 -2.51
C LEU A 193 13.78 5.75 -3.21
N LEU A 194 14.89 6.15 -2.59
CA LEU A 194 16.23 5.83 -3.11
C LEU A 194 16.47 4.32 -3.13
N TRP A 195 16.07 3.61 -2.07
CA TRP A 195 16.11 2.14 -2.04
C TRP A 195 15.24 1.52 -3.14
N LEU A 196 14.00 2.00 -3.30
CA LEU A 196 13.14 1.54 -4.39
C LEU A 196 13.80 1.75 -5.77
N GLY A 197 14.34 2.95 -6.03
CA GLY A 197 15.03 3.26 -7.28
C GLY A 197 16.22 2.35 -7.53
N ALA A 198 17.05 2.11 -6.51
CA ALA A 198 18.17 1.19 -6.59
C ALA A 198 17.73 -0.26 -6.87
N MET A 199 16.67 -0.72 -6.21
CA MET A 199 16.10 -2.06 -6.42
C MET A 199 15.51 -2.20 -7.83
N VAL A 200 14.83 -1.17 -8.34
CA VAL A 200 14.30 -1.12 -9.72
C VAL A 200 15.44 -1.19 -10.74
N ALA A 201 16.48 -0.37 -10.56
CA ALA A 201 17.63 -0.36 -11.45
C ALA A 201 18.36 -1.71 -11.44
N LEU A 202 18.60 -2.28 -10.26
CA LEU A 202 19.23 -3.59 -10.13
C LEU A 202 18.41 -4.69 -10.80
N PHE A 203 17.09 -4.70 -10.59
CA PHE A 203 16.20 -5.68 -11.22
C PHE A 203 16.19 -5.53 -12.75
N ALA A 204 16.13 -4.29 -13.26
CA ALA A 204 16.20 -4.04 -14.69
C ALA A 204 17.49 -4.60 -15.29
N ILE A 205 18.66 -4.28 -14.73
CA ILE A 205 19.97 -4.75 -15.22
C ILE A 205 20.10 -6.28 -15.18
N THR A 206 19.48 -6.93 -14.19
CA THR A 206 19.59 -8.39 -14.02
C THR A 206 18.58 -9.19 -14.84
N TRP A 207 17.52 -8.55 -15.36
CA TRP A 207 16.46 -9.17 -16.16
C TRP A 207 16.37 -8.67 -17.61
N THR A 208 17.21 -7.72 -18.03
CA THR A 208 17.49 -7.42 -19.45
C THR A 208 18.32 -8.52 -20.09
#